data_AF-A0A950DJ19-F1
#
_entry.id   AF-A0A950DJ19-F1
#
_cell.length_a   1.000
_cell.length_b   1.000
_cell.length_c   1.000
_cell.angle_alpha   90.00
_cell.angle_beta   90.00
_cell.angle_gamma   90.00
#
_symmetry.space_group_name_H-M   'P 1'
#
loop_
_entity.id
_entity.type
_entity.pdbx_description
1 polymer ?
#
loop_
_entity_poly.entity_id
_entity_poly.type
_entity_poly.pdbx_seq_one_letter_code
_entity_poly.pdbx_strand_id
1 'polypeptide(L)'
;MPAHEHRSIEIHDRSSVGEARRISSQMAERAKLPPAALGRVPLIVTELATNLLAHAQRGEIVLRLLPNQSGPGLEIIALDRGPGISDVSLCLADGYSRGGTRGCGLGAVRRLSTDFDILSRQPAGTVVMSRVRGSGPDSGPREFSAICVPAPGETECGDAWSLRLAGDRVAAIVVDGLGHGPLAAAAAEQAVAVFGEHWFPTPAEYLAAADAAMRSTRGAALAMAQIDLRARELHYAGVGNIAARIVSLATNRQQSLVSHGGIVGAGLRKVQQFDYRWQDGDLLVMHSDGLNERWNLGTYAGLAHTDVAVIAGIVYRDAKRTRDDATVLAARLTASLFDTHA
;
A
#
# COMPACT_ATOMS: atom_id res chain seq x y z
N MET A 1 12.17 -6.22 -13.58
CA MET A 1 10.75 -6.28 -13.19
C MET A 1 10.51 -5.10 -12.29
N PRO A 2 9.60 -4.17 -12.60
CA PRO A 2 9.31 -3.08 -11.68
C PRO A 2 8.84 -3.72 -10.37
N ALA A 3 9.50 -3.41 -9.25
CA ALA A 3 9.36 -4.11 -7.97
C ALA A 3 7.98 -3.88 -7.28
N HIS A 4 7.00 -3.35 -8.02
CA HIS A 4 5.77 -2.76 -7.52
C HIS A 4 4.57 -3.01 -8.47
N GLU A 5 4.55 -4.09 -9.24
CA GLU A 5 3.35 -4.43 -10.05
C GLU A 5 2.16 -4.72 -9.12
N HIS A 6 1.10 -3.93 -9.28
CA HIS A 6 -0.19 -4.17 -8.65
C HIS A 6 -1.27 -4.48 -9.69
N ARG A 7 -2.26 -5.26 -9.29
CA ARG A 7 -3.52 -5.42 -10.01
C ARG A 7 -4.67 -5.28 -9.04
N SER A 8 -5.75 -4.66 -9.50
CA SER A 8 -6.98 -4.61 -8.75
C SER A 8 -8.10 -5.27 -9.53
N ILE A 9 -8.90 -6.09 -8.86
CA ILE A 9 -10.02 -6.81 -9.45
C ILE A 9 -11.25 -6.54 -8.59
N GLU A 10 -12.25 -5.87 -9.17
CA GLU A 10 -13.54 -5.70 -8.50
C GLU A 10 -14.30 -7.04 -8.48
N ILE A 11 -14.76 -7.43 -7.29
CA ILE A 11 -15.53 -8.65 -7.07
C ILE A 11 -17.00 -8.26 -6.92
N HIS A 12 -17.80 -8.57 -7.94
CA HIS A 12 -19.23 -8.23 -7.96
C HIS A 12 -20.11 -9.40 -8.42
N ASP A 13 -19.54 -10.43 -9.06
CA ASP A 13 -20.23 -11.67 -9.37
C ASP A 13 -19.28 -12.88 -9.37
N ARG A 14 -19.84 -14.07 -9.69
CA ARG A 14 -19.07 -15.33 -9.72
C ARG A 14 -18.00 -15.36 -10.82
N SER A 15 -18.16 -14.60 -11.90
CA SER A 15 -17.16 -14.51 -12.96
C SER A 15 -15.93 -13.74 -12.48
N SER A 16 -16.11 -12.69 -11.65
CA SER A 16 -15.03 -11.94 -11.02
C SER A 16 -14.12 -12.82 -10.15
N VAL A 17 -14.68 -13.84 -9.48
CA VAL A 17 -13.90 -14.83 -8.70
C VAL A 17 -12.95 -15.62 -9.61
N GLY A 18 -13.45 -16.07 -10.76
CA GLY A 18 -12.66 -16.79 -11.76
C GLY A 18 -11.54 -15.91 -12.34
N GLU A 19 -11.85 -14.64 -12.59
CA GLU A 19 -10.88 -13.65 -13.06
C GLU A 19 -9.76 -13.38 -12.03
N ALA A 20 -10.12 -13.08 -10.78
CA ALA A 20 -9.16 -12.84 -9.71
C ALA A 20 -8.22 -14.05 -9.51
N ARG A 21 -8.77 -15.27 -9.56
CA ARG A 21 -7.97 -16.51 -9.50
C ARG A 21 -7.00 -16.60 -10.67
N ARG A 22 -7.46 -16.34 -11.91
CA ARG A 22 -6.62 -16.40 -13.11
C ARG A 22 -5.48 -15.38 -13.06
N ILE A 23 -5.79 -14.12 -12.74
CA ILE A 23 -4.80 -13.03 -12.70
C ILE A 23 -3.76 -13.28 -11.60
N SER A 24 -4.19 -13.69 -10.40
CA SER A 24 -3.27 -14.01 -9.31
C SER A 24 -2.33 -15.17 -9.63
N SER A 25 -2.83 -16.25 -10.26
CA SER A 25 -1.98 -17.35 -10.75
C SER A 25 -0.97 -16.87 -11.78
N GLN A 26 -1.39 -16.08 -12.78
CA GLN A 26 -0.48 -15.52 -13.79
C GLN A 26 0.58 -14.59 -13.20
N MET A 27 0.23 -13.77 -12.20
CA MET A 27 1.20 -12.94 -11.47
C MET A 27 2.19 -13.82 -10.71
N ALA A 28 1.71 -14.83 -10.00
CA ALA A 28 2.55 -15.73 -9.22
C ALA A 28 3.53 -16.54 -10.09
N GLU A 29 3.08 -17.03 -11.24
CA GLU A 29 3.90 -17.73 -12.24
C GLU A 29 4.98 -16.84 -12.84
N ARG A 30 4.62 -15.60 -13.26
CA ARG A 30 5.58 -14.64 -13.81
C ARG A 30 6.63 -14.23 -12.79
N ALA A 31 6.25 -14.14 -11.51
CA ALA A 31 7.16 -13.90 -10.40
C ALA A 31 7.99 -15.14 -10.02
N LYS A 32 7.75 -16.30 -10.64
CA LYS A 32 8.45 -17.57 -10.39
C LYS A 32 8.32 -18.04 -8.95
N LEU A 33 7.13 -17.91 -8.36
CA LEU A 33 6.83 -18.54 -7.07
C LEU A 33 7.03 -20.06 -7.19
N PRO A 34 7.53 -20.75 -6.14
CA PRO A 34 7.76 -22.18 -6.23
C PRO A 34 6.43 -22.97 -6.28
N PRO A 35 6.45 -24.22 -6.74
CA PRO A 35 5.24 -25.01 -6.98
C PRO A 35 4.27 -25.08 -5.79
N ALA A 36 4.79 -25.23 -4.57
CA ALA A 36 3.97 -25.23 -3.36
C ALA A 36 3.25 -23.89 -3.10
N ALA A 37 3.87 -22.75 -3.45
CA ALA A 37 3.24 -21.44 -3.36
C ALA A 37 2.21 -21.23 -4.49
N LEU A 38 2.52 -21.67 -5.72
CA LEU A 38 1.60 -21.63 -6.86
C LEU A 38 0.30 -22.40 -6.60
N GLY A 39 0.36 -23.53 -5.88
CA GLY A 39 -0.85 -24.28 -5.49
C GLY A 39 -1.72 -23.58 -4.43
N ARG A 40 -1.13 -22.73 -3.58
CA ARG A 40 -1.84 -22.05 -2.47
C ARG A 40 -2.55 -20.77 -2.91
N VAL A 41 -1.93 -19.97 -3.79
CA VAL A 41 -2.48 -18.70 -4.30
C VAL A 41 -3.93 -18.81 -4.80
N PRO A 42 -4.28 -19.72 -5.74
CA PRO A 42 -5.64 -19.77 -6.29
C PRO A 42 -6.68 -20.22 -5.25
N LEU A 43 -6.29 -21.03 -4.27
CA LEU A 43 -7.16 -21.42 -3.15
C LEU A 43 -7.49 -20.21 -2.29
N ILE A 44 -6.46 -19.47 -1.85
CA ILE A 44 -6.62 -18.26 -1.03
C ILE A 44 -7.49 -17.23 -1.74
N VAL A 45 -7.21 -16.92 -3.00
CA VAL A 45 -7.94 -15.90 -3.75
C VAL A 45 -9.39 -16.31 -3.98
N THR A 46 -9.66 -17.60 -4.25
CA THR A 46 -11.04 -18.08 -4.42
C THR A 46 -11.83 -17.96 -3.13
N GLU A 47 -11.25 -18.33 -1.99
CA GLU A 47 -11.91 -18.21 -0.68
C GLU A 47 -12.17 -16.75 -0.31
N LEU A 48 -11.17 -15.87 -0.45
CA LEU A 48 -11.33 -14.43 -0.18
C LEU A 48 -12.39 -13.80 -1.08
N ALA A 49 -12.33 -14.02 -2.39
CA ALA A 49 -13.31 -13.46 -3.33
C ALA A 49 -14.73 -14.01 -3.11
N THR A 50 -14.87 -15.30 -2.78
CA THR A 50 -16.17 -15.90 -2.43
C THR A 50 -16.73 -15.30 -1.14
N ASN A 51 -15.88 -15.05 -0.13
CA ASN A 51 -16.28 -14.39 1.10
C ASN A 51 -16.77 -12.94 0.84
N LEU A 52 -16.11 -12.20 -0.05
CA LEU A 52 -16.56 -10.86 -0.46
C LEU A 52 -17.99 -10.90 -1.02
N LEU A 53 -18.29 -11.85 -1.92
CA LEU A 53 -19.65 -12.00 -2.47
C LEU A 53 -20.66 -12.44 -1.41
N ALA A 54 -20.32 -13.45 -0.61
CA ALA A 54 -21.23 -14.06 0.34
C ALA A 54 -21.60 -13.14 1.50
N HIS A 55 -20.68 -12.29 1.95
CA HIS A 55 -20.83 -11.50 3.18
C HIS A 55 -20.92 -10.00 2.96
N ALA A 56 -20.39 -9.46 1.84
CA ALA A 56 -20.40 -8.04 1.54
C ALA A 56 -21.08 -7.67 0.22
N GLN A 57 -21.56 -8.66 -0.56
CA GLN A 57 -22.17 -8.55 -1.89
C GLN A 57 -21.21 -8.07 -2.99
N ARG A 58 -20.26 -7.20 -2.64
CA ARG A 58 -19.20 -6.68 -3.51
C ARG A 58 -17.93 -6.42 -2.71
N GLY A 59 -16.81 -6.36 -3.39
CA GLY A 59 -15.52 -6.00 -2.80
C GLY A 59 -14.43 -5.87 -3.86
N GLU A 60 -13.20 -5.89 -3.42
CA GLU A 60 -12.04 -5.74 -4.29
C GLU A 60 -10.90 -6.65 -3.82
N ILE A 61 -10.20 -7.27 -4.77
CA ILE A 61 -8.95 -7.99 -4.54
C ILE A 61 -7.83 -7.17 -5.16
N VAL A 62 -6.94 -6.66 -4.30
CA VAL A 62 -5.69 -6.03 -4.71
C VAL A 62 -4.56 -7.06 -4.61
N LEU A 63 -3.82 -7.23 -5.69
CA LEU A 63 -2.67 -8.12 -5.79
C LEU A 63 -1.41 -7.28 -5.94
N ARG A 64 -0.34 -7.67 -5.27
CA ARG A 64 0.96 -7.01 -5.36
C ARG A 64 2.09 -8.02 -5.39
N LEU A 65 3.02 -7.87 -6.33
CA LEU A 65 4.29 -8.61 -6.27
C LEU A 65 5.18 -8.04 -5.18
N LEU A 66 5.67 -8.92 -4.31
CA LEU A 66 6.58 -8.56 -3.24
C LEU A 66 8.04 -8.56 -3.75
N PRO A 67 8.90 -7.65 -3.26
CA PRO A 67 10.32 -7.65 -3.60
C PRO A 67 11.00 -8.99 -3.24
N ASN A 68 11.95 -9.40 -4.08
CA ASN A 68 12.65 -10.69 -3.99
C ASN A 68 13.68 -10.80 -2.85
N GLN A 69 13.77 -9.82 -1.93
CA GLN A 69 14.75 -9.85 -0.83
C GLN A 69 14.64 -11.11 0.03
N SER A 70 13.42 -11.64 0.21
CA SER A 70 13.12 -12.91 0.88
C SER A 70 12.55 -13.95 -0.09
N GLY A 71 12.99 -13.91 -1.35
CA GLY A 71 12.42 -14.68 -2.44
C GLY A 71 11.13 -14.09 -3.02
N PRO A 72 10.63 -14.65 -4.13
CA PRO A 72 9.43 -14.15 -4.78
C PRO A 72 8.19 -14.38 -3.92
N GLY A 73 7.30 -13.40 -3.91
CA GLY A 73 6.07 -13.45 -3.13
C GLY A 73 4.94 -12.66 -3.76
N LEU A 74 3.72 -13.03 -3.38
CA LEU A 74 2.49 -12.34 -3.77
C LEU A 74 1.75 -11.91 -2.51
N GLU A 75 1.43 -10.62 -2.41
CA GLU A 75 0.50 -10.08 -1.42
C GLU A 75 -0.89 -9.97 -2.05
N ILE A 76 -1.89 -10.40 -1.28
CA ILE A 76 -3.30 -10.41 -1.64
C ILE A 76 -4.03 -9.65 -0.55
N ILE A 77 -4.70 -8.55 -0.92
CA ILE A 77 -5.51 -7.75 -0.01
C ILE A 77 -6.96 -7.81 -0.48
N ALA A 78 -7.84 -8.36 0.34
CA ALA A 78 -9.28 -8.37 0.12
C ALA A 78 -9.94 -7.24 0.90
N LEU A 79 -10.76 -6.44 0.21
CA LEU A 79 -11.35 -5.22 0.73
C LEU A 79 -12.86 -5.26 0.54
N ASP A 80 -13.62 -5.04 1.61
CA ASP A 80 -15.06 -4.80 1.53
C ASP A 80 -15.52 -3.64 2.41
N ARG A 81 -16.63 -3.02 1.99
CA ARG A 81 -17.38 -2.01 2.76
C ARG A 81 -18.71 -2.59 3.28
N GLY A 82 -18.76 -3.91 3.49
CA GLY A 82 -19.91 -4.63 3.98
C GLY A 82 -20.16 -4.42 5.49
N PRO A 83 -20.96 -5.29 6.13
CA PRO A 83 -21.35 -5.12 7.52
C PRO A 83 -20.20 -5.27 8.52
N GLY A 84 -19.09 -5.88 8.12
CA GLY A 84 -17.98 -6.25 9.00
C GLY A 84 -18.28 -7.51 9.83
N ILE A 85 -17.25 -8.00 10.53
CA ILE A 85 -17.24 -9.23 11.31
C ILE A 85 -17.26 -8.86 12.80
N SER A 86 -18.24 -9.38 13.54
CA SER A 86 -18.39 -9.09 14.98
C SER A 86 -17.34 -9.77 15.85
N ASP A 87 -16.94 -11.00 15.50
CA ASP A 87 -15.95 -11.79 16.23
C ASP A 87 -15.01 -12.45 15.22
N VAL A 88 -13.92 -11.75 14.93
CA VAL A 88 -12.89 -12.21 13.99
C VAL A 88 -12.21 -13.49 14.48
N SER A 89 -11.95 -13.58 15.79
CA SER A 89 -11.29 -14.74 16.40
C SER A 89 -12.10 -16.01 16.17
N LEU A 90 -13.43 -15.92 16.31
CA LEU A 90 -14.34 -17.03 16.07
C LEU A 90 -14.40 -17.41 14.58
N CYS A 91 -14.34 -16.45 13.66
CA CYS A 91 -14.28 -16.73 12.22
C CYS A 91 -12.96 -17.37 11.76
N LEU A 92 -11.88 -17.22 12.55
CA LEU A 92 -10.58 -17.86 12.31
C LEU A 92 -10.47 -19.24 12.98
N ALA A 93 -11.38 -19.60 13.87
CA ALA A 93 -11.44 -20.91 14.49
C ALA A 93 -12.04 -21.94 13.51
N ASP A 94 -11.45 -23.13 13.45
CA ASP A 94 -11.93 -24.20 12.57
C ASP A 94 -13.32 -24.70 12.98
N GLY A 95 -14.17 -24.96 11.98
CA GLY A 95 -15.48 -25.62 12.18
C GLY A 95 -16.65 -24.70 12.55
N TYR A 96 -16.46 -23.38 12.63
CA TYR A 96 -17.54 -22.43 12.91
C TYR A 96 -18.39 -22.10 11.66
N SER A 97 -19.16 -23.07 11.17
CA SER A 97 -20.11 -22.83 10.08
C SER A 97 -21.49 -22.43 10.62
N ARG A 98 -21.82 -21.13 10.66
CA ARG A 98 -23.22 -20.71 10.76
C ARG A 98 -23.86 -20.69 9.36
N GLY A 99 -24.50 -21.80 8.99
CA GLY A 99 -25.47 -21.86 7.90
C GLY A 99 -24.96 -22.36 6.55
N GLY A 100 -24.97 -23.69 6.36
CA GLY A 100 -25.21 -24.36 5.06
C GLY A 100 -24.17 -24.23 3.93
N THR A 101 -23.38 -23.17 3.88
CA THR A 101 -22.14 -23.10 3.09
C THR A 101 -21.01 -23.67 3.95
N ARG A 102 -19.97 -24.25 3.33
CA ARG A 102 -18.75 -24.74 4.01
C ARG A 102 -18.00 -23.59 4.69
N GLY A 103 -18.56 -23.07 5.78
CA GLY A 103 -18.26 -21.78 6.38
C GLY A 103 -17.06 -21.84 7.32
N CYS A 104 -15.95 -21.27 6.87
CA CYS A 104 -15.09 -20.27 7.54
C CYS A 104 -13.72 -20.24 6.83
N GLY A 105 -13.73 -20.04 5.50
CA GLY A 105 -12.55 -20.12 4.64
C GLY A 105 -11.39 -19.23 5.10
N LEU A 106 -11.61 -18.22 5.95
CA LEU A 106 -10.55 -17.39 6.55
C LEU A 106 -9.56 -18.19 7.41
N GLY A 107 -10.00 -19.22 8.14
CA GLY A 107 -9.08 -20.12 8.86
C GLY A 107 -8.17 -20.90 7.90
N ALA A 108 -8.72 -21.34 6.76
CA ALA A 108 -7.95 -21.99 5.70
C ALA A 108 -7.00 -21.01 5.00
N VAL A 109 -7.45 -19.79 4.71
CA VAL A 109 -6.60 -18.72 4.15
C VAL A 109 -5.40 -18.50 5.06
N ARG A 110 -5.62 -18.26 6.36
CA ARG A 110 -4.53 -18.06 7.34
C ARG A 110 -3.50 -19.21 7.34
N ARG A 111 -3.94 -20.47 7.22
CA ARG A 111 -3.03 -21.63 7.16
C ARG A 111 -2.23 -21.71 5.86
N LEU A 112 -2.81 -21.29 4.75
CA LEU A 112 -2.17 -21.33 3.43
C LEU A 112 -1.23 -20.13 3.24
N SER A 113 -1.50 -19.01 3.93
CA SER A 113 -0.67 -17.82 3.94
C SER A 113 0.68 -18.05 4.63
N THR A 114 1.68 -17.31 4.20
CA THR A 114 2.93 -17.09 4.94
C THR A 114 2.69 -16.07 6.05
N ASP A 115 2.11 -14.92 5.68
CA ASP A 115 1.70 -13.88 6.62
C ASP A 115 0.21 -13.61 6.41
N PHE A 116 -0.52 -13.42 7.50
CA PHE A 116 -1.95 -13.16 7.46
C PHE A 116 -2.31 -12.12 8.52
N ASP A 117 -3.09 -11.12 8.13
CA ASP A 117 -3.69 -10.20 9.08
C ASP A 117 -5.09 -9.78 8.60
N ILE A 118 -5.94 -9.40 9.53
CA ILE A 118 -7.32 -9.05 9.28
C ILE A 118 -7.76 -7.96 10.24
N LEU A 119 -8.35 -6.91 9.70
CA LEU A 119 -9.05 -5.92 10.50
C LEU A 119 -10.46 -5.73 9.96
N SER A 120 -11.44 -5.88 10.85
CA SER A 120 -12.84 -5.68 10.55
C SER A 120 -13.45 -4.72 11.55
N ARG A 121 -14.37 -3.88 11.10
CA ARG A 121 -15.17 -3.03 11.97
C ARG A 121 -16.62 -3.05 11.53
N GLN A 122 -17.53 -3.07 12.51
CA GLN A 122 -18.95 -2.93 12.26
C GLN A 122 -19.42 -1.49 12.53
N PRO A 123 -20.20 -0.85 11.64
CA PRO A 123 -20.41 -1.17 10.23
C PRO A 123 -19.40 -0.39 9.37
N ALA A 124 -18.28 -1.02 8.98
CA ALA A 124 -17.27 -0.42 8.10
C ALA A 124 -16.48 -1.45 7.28
N GLY A 125 -17.00 -2.68 7.17
CA GLY A 125 -16.44 -3.75 6.37
C GLY A 125 -15.13 -4.33 6.92
N THR A 126 -14.47 -5.10 6.07
CA THR A 126 -13.26 -5.87 6.42
C THR A 126 -12.13 -5.61 5.43
N VAL A 127 -10.91 -5.64 5.95
CA VAL A 127 -9.67 -5.73 5.17
C VAL A 127 -8.94 -6.99 5.61
N VAL A 128 -8.64 -7.87 4.67
CA VAL A 128 -7.87 -9.10 4.91
C VAL A 128 -6.61 -9.04 4.06
N MET A 129 -5.44 -9.22 4.68
CA MET A 129 -4.17 -9.38 4.00
C MET A 129 -3.70 -10.82 4.11
N SER A 130 -3.24 -11.37 2.99
CA SER A 130 -2.55 -12.65 2.91
C SER A 130 -1.33 -12.51 2.01
N ARG A 131 -0.15 -12.89 2.50
CA ARG A 131 1.06 -13.03 1.70
C ARG A 131 1.37 -14.49 1.47
N VAL A 132 1.83 -14.83 0.27
CA VAL A 132 2.33 -16.17 -0.08
C VAL A 132 3.75 -16.05 -0.59
N ARG A 133 4.69 -16.70 0.09
CA ARG A 133 6.11 -16.78 -0.29
C ARG A 133 6.55 -18.22 -0.51
N GLY A 134 7.68 -18.34 -1.20
CA GLY A 134 8.24 -19.63 -1.60
C GLY A 134 8.96 -20.40 -0.51
N SER A 135 9.87 -19.74 0.21
CA SER A 135 10.64 -20.31 1.32
C SER A 135 11.48 -19.19 1.95
N GLY A 136 11.51 -19.13 3.27
CA GLY A 136 12.25 -18.13 4.04
C GLY A 136 11.50 -17.84 5.34
N PRO A 137 12.20 -17.52 6.45
CA PRO A 137 11.54 -17.15 7.69
C PRO A 137 10.61 -15.95 7.47
N ASP A 138 9.51 -15.97 8.21
CA ASP A 138 8.62 -14.85 8.45
C ASP A 138 9.47 -13.62 8.81
N SER A 139 9.35 -12.54 8.05
CA SER A 139 10.09 -11.29 8.33
C SER A 139 9.39 -10.44 9.39
N GLY A 140 8.29 -10.92 10.00
CA GLY A 140 7.46 -10.12 10.87
C GLY A 140 6.65 -9.07 10.09
N PRO A 141 5.84 -8.26 10.80
CA PRO A 141 5.08 -7.18 10.20
C PRO A 141 6.01 -6.22 9.48
N ARG A 142 5.68 -5.91 8.23
CA ARG A 142 6.49 -4.97 7.44
C ARG A 142 6.34 -3.56 7.99
N GLU A 143 7.44 -2.84 7.92
CA GLU A 143 7.54 -1.45 8.34
C GLU A 143 6.79 -0.53 7.37
N PHE A 144 6.56 -0.98 6.14
CA PHE A 144 5.84 -0.22 5.14
C PHE A 144 5.07 -1.13 4.19
N SER A 145 3.99 -0.58 3.63
CA SER A 145 3.28 -1.14 2.50
C SER A 145 2.70 -0.03 1.65
N ALA A 146 2.34 -0.38 0.42
CA ALA A 146 1.74 0.53 -0.53
C ALA A 146 0.76 -0.23 -1.41
N ILE A 147 -0.25 0.50 -1.89
CA ILE A 147 -1.17 0.11 -2.95
C ILE A 147 -1.00 1.17 -4.03
N CYS A 148 -0.83 0.78 -5.29
CA CYS A 148 -0.66 1.69 -6.42
C CYS A 148 -1.34 1.05 -7.63
N VAL A 149 -2.58 1.46 -7.92
CA VAL A 149 -3.39 0.81 -8.95
C VAL A 149 -3.74 1.77 -10.08
N PRO A 150 -3.80 1.28 -11.33
CA PRO A 150 -4.18 2.11 -12.45
C PRO A 150 -5.63 2.59 -12.37
N ALA A 151 -5.91 3.73 -13.00
CA ALA A 151 -7.26 4.18 -13.28
C ALA A 151 -8.07 3.10 -14.03
N PRO A 152 -9.41 3.03 -13.87
CA PRO A 152 -10.21 2.04 -14.56
C PRO A 152 -10.05 2.09 -16.08
N GLY A 153 -9.72 0.95 -16.70
CA GLY A 153 -9.48 0.84 -18.13
C GLY A 153 -8.01 1.02 -18.55
N GLU A 154 -7.15 1.48 -17.66
CA GLU A 154 -5.71 1.61 -17.90
C GLU A 154 -4.94 0.35 -17.49
N THR A 155 -3.85 0.07 -18.19
CA THR A 155 -2.95 -1.06 -17.86
C THR A 155 -1.72 -0.64 -17.06
N GLU A 156 -1.43 0.66 -17.07
CA GLU A 156 -0.28 1.32 -16.43
C GLU A 156 -0.81 2.42 -15.51
N CYS A 157 -0.26 2.50 -14.30
CA CYS A 157 -0.67 3.50 -13.32
C CYS A 157 0.09 4.80 -13.57
N GLY A 158 -0.63 5.92 -13.65
CA GLY A 158 -0.04 7.26 -13.73
C GLY A 158 0.70 7.68 -12.46
N ASP A 159 0.43 7.02 -11.34
CA ASP A 159 1.13 7.21 -10.09
C ASP A 159 2.37 6.32 -9.95
N ALA A 160 3.28 6.72 -9.08
CA ALA A 160 4.36 5.86 -8.60
C ALA A 160 4.72 6.16 -7.14
N TRP A 161 5.50 5.26 -6.54
CA TRP A 161 6.05 5.43 -5.21
C TRP A 161 7.39 4.73 -5.08
N SER A 162 8.18 5.13 -4.10
CA SER A 162 9.41 4.42 -3.73
C SER A 162 9.74 4.69 -2.26
N LEU A 163 10.42 3.74 -1.62
CA LEU A 163 10.91 3.88 -0.26
C LEU A 163 12.30 3.27 -0.13
N ARG A 164 13.17 3.95 0.60
CA ARG A 164 14.55 3.55 0.88
C ARG A 164 14.84 3.64 2.36
N LEU A 165 15.60 2.67 2.85
CA LEU A 165 16.16 2.65 4.20
C LEU A 165 17.68 2.83 4.06
N ALA A 166 18.28 3.70 4.89
CA ALA A 166 19.71 3.91 4.97
C ALA A 166 20.11 4.14 6.43
N GLY A 167 20.45 3.05 7.13
CA GLY A 167 20.65 3.10 8.58
C GLY A 167 19.39 3.60 9.29
N ASP A 168 19.55 4.53 10.23
CA ASP A 168 18.46 5.16 10.99
C ASP A 168 17.59 6.14 10.18
N ARG A 169 17.78 6.21 8.86
CA ARG A 169 17.03 7.12 7.99
C ARG A 169 16.14 6.39 7.00
N VAL A 170 14.95 6.94 6.79
CA VAL A 170 14.00 6.46 5.79
C VAL A 170 13.62 7.59 4.85
N ALA A 171 13.61 7.32 3.55
CA ALA A 171 13.15 8.26 2.53
C ALA A 171 12.01 7.62 1.74
N ALA A 172 10.92 8.35 1.56
CA ALA A 172 9.70 7.88 0.92
C ALA A 172 9.18 8.93 -0.05
N ILE A 173 8.76 8.50 -1.23
CA ILE A 173 8.16 9.36 -2.26
C ILE A 173 6.83 8.80 -2.74
N VAL A 174 5.92 9.69 -3.08
CA VAL A 174 4.71 9.42 -3.87
C VAL A 174 4.65 10.44 -4.99
N VAL A 175 4.31 9.97 -6.18
CA VAL A 175 4.29 10.73 -7.43
C VAL A 175 2.97 10.45 -8.13
N ASP A 176 2.37 11.48 -8.68
CA ASP A 176 1.12 11.47 -9.45
C ASP A 176 1.42 12.21 -10.76
N GLY A 177 1.67 11.45 -11.83
CA GLY A 177 1.99 11.98 -13.15
C GLY A 177 0.77 12.64 -13.78
N LEU A 178 0.93 13.75 -14.49
CA LEU A 178 -0.22 14.49 -15.01
C LEU A 178 -1.10 13.64 -15.98
N GLY A 179 -2.33 13.37 -15.55
CA GLY A 179 -3.32 12.56 -16.27
C GLY A 179 -3.22 11.08 -15.86
N HIS A 180 -3.66 10.17 -16.73
CA HIS A 180 -3.55 8.73 -16.50
C HIS A 180 -2.93 8.02 -17.71
N GLY A 181 -2.60 6.74 -17.53
CA GLY A 181 -2.06 5.87 -18.57
C GLY A 181 -0.57 6.09 -18.86
N PRO A 182 -0.05 5.57 -19.98
CA PRO A 182 1.40 5.39 -20.18
C PRO A 182 2.25 6.67 -20.13
N LEU A 183 1.70 7.82 -20.52
CA LEU A 183 2.43 9.09 -20.50
C LEU A 183 2.52 9.71 -19.09
N ALA A 184 1.51 9.48 -18.25
CA ALA A 184 1.57 9.84 -16.83
C ALA A 184 2.54 8.89 -16.10
N ALA A 185 2.43 7.58 -16.38
CA ALA A 185 3.31 6.56 -15.84
C ALA A 185 4.79 6.86 -16.15
N ALA A 186 5.12 7.21 -17.40
CA ALA A 186 6.48 7.57 -17.79
C ALA A 186 7.02 8.80 -17.04
N ALA A 187 6.18 9.79 -16.74
CA ALA A 187 6.57 10.95 -15.94
C ALA A 187 6.85 10.54 -14.48
N ALA A 188 5.99 9.71 -13.89
CA ALA A 188 6.15 9.21 -12.53
C ALA A 188 7.37 8.28 -12.39
N GLU A 189 7.63 7.41 -13.37
CA GLU A 189 8.81 6.56 -13.43
C GLU A 189 10.11 7.37 -13.52
N GLN A 190 10.12 8.47 -14.26
CA GLN A 190 11.28 9.37 -14.31
C GLN A 190 11.61 9.96 -12.93
N ALA A 191 10.59 10.35 -12.16
CA ALA A 191 10.79 10.82 -10.78
C ALA A 191 11.36 9.73 -9.87
N VAL A 192 10.87 8.49 -10.01
CA VAL A 192 11.39 7.33 -9.27
C VAL A 192 12.83 7.01 -9.69
N ALA A 193 13.19 7.16 -10.97
CA ALA A 193 14.54 6.96 -11.45
C ALA A 193 15.52 7.99 -10.84
N VAL A 194 15.13 9.26 -10.74
CA VAL A 194 15.94 10.29 -10.05
C VAL A 194 16.12 9.94 -8.56
N PHE A 195 15.06 9.49 -7.89
CA PHE A 195 15.16 9.01 -6.51
C PHE A 195 16.11 7.81 -6.41
N GLY A 196 16.10 6.99 -7.46
CA GLY A 196 17.02 5.92 -7.81
C GLY A 196 18.51 6.23 -7.61
N GLU A 197 18.94 7.34 -8.18
CA GLU A 197 20.35 7.69 -8.39
C GLU A 197 21.00 8.36 -7.18
N HIS A 198 20.22 8.99 -6.30
CA HIS A 198 20.74 9.78 -5.19
C HIS A 198 20.89 8.92 -3.93
N TRP A 199 22.04 9.03 -3.24
CA TRP A 199 22.38 8.22 -2.07
C TRP A 199 21.39 8.42 -0.91
N PHE A 200 21.02 9.67 -0.60
CA PHE A 200 19.98 10.01 0.39
C PHE A 200 19.71 11.54 0.43
N PRO A 201 19.17 12.15 -0.64
CA PRO A 201 19.04 13.60 -0.75
C PRO A 201 18.05 14.17 0.28
N THR A 202 18.19 15.44 0.64
CA THR A 202 17.10 16.14 1.35
C THR A 202 15.86 16.23 0.46
N PRO A 203 14.64 16.33 1.03
CA PRO A 203 13.42 16.53 0.24
C PRO A 203 13.55 17.69 -0.76
N ALA A 204 14.14 18.83 -0.36
CA ALA A 204 14.31 19.97 -1.26
C ALA A 204 15.25 19.69 -2.44
N GLU A 205 16.38 19.02 -2.20
CA GLU A 205 17.34 18.64 -3.24
C GLU A 205 16.72 17.65 -4.23
N TYR A 206 15.99 16.65 -3.73
CA TYR A 206 15.32 15.67 -4.59
C TYR A 206 14.28 16.34 -5.49
N LEU A 207 13.42 17.20 -4.95
CA LEU A 207 12.39 17.88 -5.75
C LEU A 207 13.02 18.79 -6.83
N ALA A 208 14.15 19.44 -6.54
CA ALA A 208 14.86 20.25 -7.53
C ALA A 208 15.49 19.38 -8.64
N ALA A 209 16.08 18.24 -8.29
CA ALA A 209 16.63 17.28 -9.24
C ALA A 209 15.51 16.66 -10.11
N ALA A 210 14.40 16.27 -9.50
CA ALA A 210 13.23 15.74 -10.19
C ALA A 210 12.65 16.77 -11.16
N ASP A 211 12.49 18.04 -10.75
CA ASP A 211 12.01 19.10 -11.64
C ASP A 211 12.89 19.26 -12.89
N ALA A 212 14.21 19.25 -12.73
CA ALA A 212 15.14 19.35 -13.85
C ALA A 212 15.04 18.13 -14.79
N ALA A 213 14.96 16.93 -14.24
CA ALA A 213 14.89 15.68 -15.01
C ALA A 213 13.56 15.47 -15.72
N MET A 214 12.47 16.04 -15.19
CA MET A 214 11.11 15.83 -15.70
C MET A 214 10.66 16.88 -16.72
N ARG A 215 11.50 17.85 -17.11
CA ARG A 215 11.13 18.95 -18.03
C ARG A 215 10.61 18.51 -19.40
N SER A 216 11.00 17.33 -19.86
CA SER A 216 10.54 16.75 -21.13
C SER A 216 9.35 15.80 -20.99
N THR A 217 8.77 15.69 -19.78
CA THR A 217 7.63 14.82 -19.47
C THR A 217 6.34 15.66 -19.37
N ARG A 218 5.22 15.02 -18.99
CA ARG A 218 3.99 15.75 -18.61
C ARG A 218 4.11 16.52 -17.30
N GLY A 219 5.15 16.23 -16.51
CA GLY A 219 5.28 16.65 -15.12
C GLY A 219 4.46 15.80 -14.17
N ALA A 220 4.57 16.10 -12.88
CA ALA A 220 3.85 15.40 -11.82
C ALA A 220 3.56 16.29 -10.60
N ALA A 221 2.55 15.93 -9.83
CA ALA A 221 2.54 16.23 -8.41
C ALA A 221 3.42 15.20 -7.68
N LEU A 222 4.20 15.65 -6.70
CA LEU A 222 5.25 14.85 -6.10
C LEU A 222 5.55 15.32 -4.70
N ALA A 223 5.73 14.39 -3.78
CA ALA A 223 6.22 14.68 -2.44
C ALA A 223 7.28 13.68 -1.98
N MET A 224 8.16 14.16 -1.11
CA MET A 224 9.15 13.37 -0.42
C MET A 224 9.08 13.61 1.08
N ALA A 225 9.04 12.53 1.84
CA ALA A 225 9.28 12.51 3.27
C ALA A 225 10.62 11.83 3.55
N GLN A 226 11.42 12.43 4.42
CA GLN A 226 12.64 11.84 4.96
C GLN A 226 12.53 11.83 6.49
N ILE A 227 12.71 10.67 7.11
CA ILE A 227 12.59 10.47 8.55
C ILE A 227 13.97 10.11 9.08
N ASP A 228 14.44 10.88 10.04
CA ASP A 228 15.62 10.55 10.86
C ASP A 228 15.10 10.00 12.19
N LEU A 229 15.20 8.68 12.37
CA LEU A 229 14.63 7.98 13.52
C LEU A 229 15.40 8.29 14.80
N ARG A 230 16.69 8.60 14.69
CA ARG A 230 17.55 8.93 15.82
C ARG A 230 17.31 10.36 16.31
N ALA A 231 17.23 11.31 15.38
CA ALA A 231 16.87 12.69 15.68
C ALA A 231 15.39 12.85 16.04
N ARG A 232 14.55 11.86 15.66
CA ARG A 232 13.09 11.88 15.83
C ARG A 232 12.45 13.04 15.09
N GLU A 233 12.90 13.25 13.86
CA GLU A 233 12.46 14.32 12.97
C GLU A 233 12.04 13.76 11.61
N LEU A 234 11.02 14.38 11.02
CA LEU A 234 10.59 14.15 9.66
C LEU A 234 10.74 15.45 8.87
N HIS A 235 11.55 15.41 7.83
CA HIS A 235 11.71 16.46 6.83
C HIS A 235 10.80 16.17 5.64
N TYR A 236 10.02 17.16 5.19
CA TYR A 236 9.05 16.99 4.11
C TYR A 236 9.08 18.13 3.12
N ALA A 237 8.96 17.80 1.84
CA ALA A 237 8.65 18.77 0.79
C ALA A 237 7.66 18.14 -0.20
N GLY A 238 6.61 18.87 -0.55
CA GLY A 238 5.59 18.44 -1.50
C GLY A 238 5.22 19.55 -2.46
N VAL A 239 5.01 19.19 -3.72
CA VAL A 239 4.54 20.06 -4.81
C VAL A 239 3.32 19.40 -5.46
N GLY A 240 2.25 20.16 -5.59
CA GLY A 240 0.97 19.67 -6.11
C GLY A 240 0.04 19.16 -5.00
N ASN A 241 -0.72 18.13 -5.32
CA ASN A 241 -1.86 17.58 -4.58
C ASN A 241 -1.54 16.27 -3.83
N ILE A 242 -0.27 15.85 -3.74
CA ILE A 242 0.10 14.72 -2.88
C ILE A 242 -0.18 15.08 -1.42
N ALA A 243 -1.03 14.27 -0.79
CA ALA A 243 -1.38 14.41 0.62
C ALA A 243 -0.46 13.54 1.48
N ALA A 244 -0.03 14.06 2.62
CA ALA A 244 0.75 13.30 3.58
C ALA A 244 0.35 13.63 5.03
N ARG A 245 0.36 12.63 5.90
CA ARG A 245 0.02 12.75 7.33
C ARG A 245 0.93 11.90 8.20
N ILE A 246 1.27 12.44 9.37
CA ILE A 246 1.79 11.66 10.50
C ILE A 246 0.60 11.32 11.39
N VAL A 247 0.42 10.03 11.67
CA VAL A 247 -0.65 9.50 12.52
C VAL A 247 -0.03 8.80 13.72
N SER A 248 -0.29 9.33 14.91
CA SER A 248 0.10 8.68 16.16
C SER A 248 -0.93 7.61 16.51
N LEU A 249 -0.58 6.33 16.32
CA LEU A 249 -1.49 5.21 16.60
C LEU A 249 -1.82 5.06 18.09
N ALA A 250 -0.98 5.58 18.98
CA ALA A 250 -1.21 5.57 20.42
C ALA A 250 -2.25 6.60 20.88
N THR A 251 -2.28 7.77 20.24
CA THR A 251 -3.13 8.90 20.65
C THR A 251 -4.25 9.22 19.66
N ASN A 252 -4.27 8.56 18.50
CA ASN A 252 -5.10 8.87 17.34
C ASN A 252 -4.94 10.32 16.82
N ARG A 253 -3.90 11.05 17.26
CA ARG A 253 -3.62 12.39 16.76
C ARG A 253 -3.06 12.30 15.34
N GLN A 254 -3.54 13.18 14.46
CA GLN A 254 -3.07 13.28 13.08
C GLN A 254 -2.52 14.68 12.82
N GLN A 255 -1.44 14.76 12.05
CA GLN A 255 -0.84 16.00 11.61
C GLN A 255 -0.60 15.93 10.09
N SER A 256 -1.25 16.81 9.34
CA SER A 256 -1.01 16.94 7.90
C SER A 256 0.32 17.62 7.62
N LEU A 257 1.01 17.15 6.58
CA LEU A 257 2.23 17.74 6.07
C LEU A 257 1.90 18.69 4.91
N VAL A 258 2.60 19.82 4.86
CA VAL A 258 2.29 20.93 3.95
C VAL A 258 2.93 20.71 2.58
N SER A 259 2.07 20.58 1.55
CA SER A 259 2.45 20.65 0.13
C SER A 259 2.10 22.03 -0.45
N HIS A 260 2.89 22.50 -1.42
CA HIS A 260 2.63 23.77 -2.11
C HIS A 260 2.08 23.53 -3.52
N GLY A 261 1.27 24.46 -4.03
CA GLY A 261 0.80 24.40 -5.40
C GLY A 261 1.94 24.49 -6.41
N GLY A 262 1.89 23.66 -7.46
CA GLY A 262 2.88 23.62 -8.53
C GLY A 262 2.89 22.28 -9.24
N ILE A 263 3.73 22.17 -10.28
CA ILE A 263 3.97 20.95 -11.05
C ILE A 263 5.47 20.73 -11.14
N VAL A 264 5.96 19.57 -10.73
CA VAL A 264 7.35 19.16 -10.91
C VAL A 264 7.58 18.86 -12.40
N GLY A 265 8.63 19.42 -12.98
CA GLY A 265 8.91 19.40 -14.42
C GLY A 265 8.54 20.71 -15.13
N ALA A 266 7.83 21.62 -14.46
CA ALA A 266 7.41 22.91 -15.01
C ALA A 266 8.37 24.07 -14.69
N GLY A 267 9.50 23.82 -14.00
CA GLY A 267 10.48 24.84 -13.65
C GLY A 267 10.18 25.48 -12.29
N LEU A 268 10.43 24.72 -11.21
CA LEU A 268 10.23 25.19 -9.84
C LEU A 268 11.19 26.32 -9.49
N ARG A 269 10.67 27.42 -8.93
CA ARG A 269 11.51 28.56 -8.49
C ARG A 269 12.24 28.30 -7.19
N LYS A 270 11.54 27.72 -6.21
CA LYS A 270 12.05 27.39 -4.88
C LYS A 270 11.23 26.23 -4.31
N VAL A 271 11.91 25.22 -3.80
CA VAL A 271 11.29 24.16 -2.99
C VAL A 271 11.32 24.58 -1.53
N GLN A 272 10.17 24.51 -0.87
CA GLN A 272 10.09 24.73 0.58
C GLN A 272 10.03 23.36 1.27
N GLN A 273 10.89 23.21 2.27
CA GLN A 273 10.92 22.06 3.16
C GLN A 273 10.39 22.48 4.53
N PHE A 274 9.71 21.55 5.19
CA PHE A 274 9.24 21.71 6.56
C PHE A 274 9.68 20.53 7.41
N ASP A 275 9.90 20.81 8.69
CA ASP A 275 10.34 19.83 9.66
C ASP A 275 9.21 19.56 10.67
N TYR A 276 9.04 18.28 11.00
CA TYR A 276 7.99 17.78 11.86
C TYR A 276 8.58 16.85 12.90
N ARG A 277 7.95 16.78 14.06
CA ARG A 277 8.35 15.84 15.09
C ARG A 277 7.89 14.42 14.72
N TRP A 278 8.79 13.45 14.85
CA TRP A 278 8.51 12.03 14.70
C TRP A 278 8.55 11.33 16.08
N GLN A 279 7.73 10.31 16.27
CA GLN A 279 7.81 9.41 17.41
C GLN A 279 7.86 7.96 16.95
N ASP A 280 8.57 7.12 17.70
CA ASP A 280 8.62 5.69 17.38
C ASP A 280 7.21 5.10 17.36
N GLY A 281 6.91 4.39 16.27
CA GLY A 281 5.60 3.78 16.04
C GLY A 281 4.55 4.73 15.46
N ASP A 282 4.90 6.01 15.22
CA ASP A 282 4.08 6.86 14.36
C ASP A 282 3.98 6.24 12.96
N LEU A 283 2.86 6.52 12.30
CA LEU A 283 2.55 6.06 10.95
C LEU A 283 2.60 7.25 10.00
N LEU A 284 3.50 7.19 9.01
CA LEU A 284 3.45 8.05 7.85
C LEU A 284 2.44 7.47 6.86
N VAL A 285 1.50 8.29 6.40
CA VAL A 285 0.60 7.96 5.29
C VAL A 285 0.77 9.03 4.22
N MET A 286 1.14 8.63 3.00
CA MET A 286 1.22 9.49 1.82
C MET A 286 0.30 8.92 0.74
N HIS A 287 -0.44 9.76 0.01
CA HIS A 287 -1.29 9.29 -1.08
C HIS A 287 -1.47 10.31 -2.20
N SER A 288 -1.73 9.81 -3.42
CA SER A 288 -2.16 10.63 -4.56
C SER A 288 -3.60 11.10 -4.37
N ASP A 289 -4.07 11.99 -5.24
CA ASP A 289 -5.42 12.55 -5.11
C ASP A 289 -6.54 11.60 -5.58
N GLY A 290 -6.19 10.48 -6.21
CA GLY A 290 -7.08 9.34 -6.41
C GLY A 290 -7.67 8.78 -5.11
N LEU A 291 -7.08 9.13 -3.97
CA LEU A 291 -7.67 8.96 -2.65
C LEU A 291 -8.10 10.31 -2.08
N ASN A 292 -9.34 10.39 -1.61
CA ASN A 292 -9.80 11.57 -0.90
C ASN A 292 -9.18 11.68 0.50
N GLU A 293 -9.03 12.89 1.00
CA GLU A 293 -8.42 13.13 2.32
C GLU A 293 -9.30 12.77 3.53
N ARG A 294 -10.57 12.37 3.33
CA ARG A 294 -11.56 12.15 4.39
C ARG A 294 -11.57 10.71 4.90
N TRP A 295 -10.41 10.20 5.30
CA TRP A 295 -10.27 8.95 6.03
C TRP A 295 -9.93 9.21 7.51
N ASN A 296 -10.33 8.32 8.41
CA ASN A 296 -10.06 8.45 9.85
C ASN A 296 -9.67 7.10 10.47
N LEU A 297 -8.37 6.86 10.62
CA LEU A 297 -7.85 5.64 11.22
C LEU A 297 -8.23 5.47 12.70
N GLY A 298 -8.45 6.56 13.45
CA GLY A 298 -8.79 6.49 14.89
C GLY A 298 -10.12 5.82 15.19
N THR A 299 -10.92 5.51 14.17
CA THR A 299 -12.15 4.75 14.28
C THR A 299 -11.94 3.23 14.25
N TYR A 300 -10.72 2.74 14.03
CA TYR A 300 -10.35 1.32 14.08
C TYR A 300 -9.53 1.02 15.34
N ALA A 301 -9.89 -0.05 16.06
CA ALA A 301 -9.12 -0.52 17.21
C ALA A 301 -7.95 -1.41 16.76
N GLY A 302 -6.89 -1.50 17.57
CA GLY A 302 -5.81 -2.46 17.36
C GLY A 302 -4.79 -2.12 16.28
N LEU A 303 -4.89 -0.94 15.64
CA LEU A 303 -4.00 -0.54 14.53
C LEU A 303 -2.50 -0.59 14.85
N ALA A 304 -2.12 -0.42 16.12
CA ALA A 304 -0.72 -0.53 16.56
C ALA A 304 -0.13 -1.93 16.30
N HIS A 305 -0.95 -2.98 16.29
CA HIS A 305 -0.54 -4.38 16.06
C HIS A 305 -0.91 -4.91 14.68
N THR A 306 -1.72 -4.15 13.92
CA THR A 306 -2.13 -4.47 12.55
C THR A 306 -0.97 -4.29 11.57
N ASP A 307 -0.80 -5.19 10.62
CA ASP A 307 0.17 -5.08 9.53
C ASP A 307 -0.11 -3.82 8.68
N VAL A 308 0.96 -3.13 8.27
CA VAL A 308 0.85 -1.85 7.56
C VAL A 308 0.13 -2.00 6.20
N ALA A 309 0.13 -3.18 5.58
CA ALA A 309 -0.65 -3.45 4.37
C ALA A 309 -2.16 -3.44 4.63
N VAL A 310 -2.61 -3.91 5.80
CA VAL A 310 -4.02 -3.81 6.19
C VAL A 310 -4.39 -2.34 6.44
N ILE A 311 -3.50 -1.57 7.08
CA ILE A 311 -3.73 -0.12 7.29
C ILE A 311 -3.80 0.63 5.96
N ALA A 312 -2.86 0.36 5.03
CA ALA A 312 -2.90 0.92 3.67
C ALA A 312 -4.19 0.51 2.95
N GLY A 313 -4.62 -0.74 3.08
CA GLY A 313 -5.88 -1.25 2.55
C GLY A 313 -7.11 -0.52 3.11
N ILE A 314 -7.11 -0.17 4.40
CA ILE A 314 -8.18 0.64 5.02
C ILE A 314 -8.22 2.04 4.44
N VAL A 315 -7.07 2.74 4.39
CA VAL A 315 -6.99 4.09 3.82
C VAL A 315 -7.45 4.07 2.36
N TYR A 316 -6.91 3.15 1.57
CA TYR A 316 -7.30 2.94 0.19
C TYR A 316 -8.80 2.69 0.05
N ARG A 317 -9.33 1.68 0.73
CA ARG A 317 -10.75 1.31 0.65
C ARG A 317 -11.66 2.46 1.07
N ASP A 318 -11.35 3.18 2.14
CA ASP A 318 -12.23 4.23 2.67
C ASP A 318 -12.13 5.53 1.84
N ALA A 319 -10.98 5.78 1.20
CA ALA A 319 -10.69 7.01 0.49
C ALA A 319 -10.80 6.93 -1.05
N LYS A 320 -10.81 5.73 -1.64
CA LYS A 320 -10.72 5.55 -3.10
C LYS A 320 -11.79 6.30 -3.89
N ARG A 321 -11.34 7.08 -4.88
CA ARG A 321 -12.15 7.65 -5.96
C ARG A 321 -12.24 6.64 -7.11
N THR A 322 -13.33 6.71 -7.89
CA THR A 322 -13.66 5.65 -8.86
C THR A 322 -13.13 5.90 -10.27
N ARG A 323 -12.41 7.00 -10.54
CA ARG A 323 -12.07 7.44 -11.90
C ARG A 323 -10.61 7.81 -12.10
N ASP A 324 -9.75 7.46 -11.15
CA ASP A 324 -8.37 7.91 -11.15
C ASP A 324 -7.40 6.80 -10.78
N ASP A 325 -6.13 7.02 -11.11
CA ASP A 325 -5.02 6.29 -10.53
C ASP A 325 -5.06 6.45 -9.02
N ALA A 326 -4.75 5.41 -8.26
CA ALA A 326 -4.89 5.46 -6.81
C ALA A 326 -3.70 4.83 -6.10
N THR A 327 -2.96 5.68 -5.39
CA THR A 327 -1.76 5.28 -4.64
C THR A 327 -1.82 5.70 -3.19
N VAL A 328 -1.51 4.77 -2.29
CA VAL A 328 -1.21 5.04 -0.88
C VAL A 328 0.07 4.32 -0.50
N LEU A 329 0.95 5.03 0.20
CA LEU A 329 2.11 4.50 0.90
C LEU A 329 1.89 4.72 2.40
N ALA A 330 2.01 3.65 3.17
CA ALA A 330 1.95 3.68 4.62
C ALA A 330 3.26 3.12 5.19
N ALA A 331 3.85 3.79 6.18
CA ALA A 331 5.08 3.36 6.83
C ALA A 331 4.99 3.58 8.35
N ARG A 332 5.10 2.50 9.13
CA ARG A 332 5.19 2.51 10.58
C ARG A 332 6.63 2.14 10.96
N LEU A 333 7.37 3.16 11.39
CA LEU A 333 8.81 3.05 11.61
C LEU A 333 9.15 3.22 13.09
N THR A 334 10.11 2.44 13.57
CA THR A 334 10.65 2.53 14.93
C THR A 334 12.17 2.50 14.86
N ALA A 335 12.86 3.15 15.80
CA ALA A 335 14.31 3.09 15.90
C ALA A 335 14.85 1.64 16.01
N SER A 336 14.08 0.73 16.63
CA SER A 336 14.46 -0.68 16.82
C SER A 336 14.68 -1.48 15.54
N LEU A 337 14.22 -0.97 14.39
CA LEU A 337 14.47 -1.55 13.07
C LEU A 337 15.94 -1.61 12.68
N PHE A 338 16.77 -0.80 13.33
CA PHE A 338 18.18 -0.62 12.99
C PHE A 338 19.15 -1.04 14.10
N ASP A 339 18.63 -1.52 15.24
CA ASP A 339 19.42 -2.04 16.36
C ASP A 339 19.84 -3.52 16.16
N THR A 340 19.40 -4.20 15.10
CA THR A 340 19.72 -5.61 14.81
C THR A 340 21.07 -5.85 14.13
N HIS A 341 21.91 -4.82 13.98
CA HIS A 341 23.25 -4.93 13.39
C HIS A 341 24.37 -4.23 14.19
N ALA A 342 24.22 -4.12 15.51
CA ALA A 342 25.32 -3.75 16.41
C ALA A 342 26.02 -4.98 17.02
#